data_AF-A0A3A5JBN4-F1
#
_entry.id   AF-A0A3A5JBN4-F1
#
_cell.length_a   1.000
_cell.length_b   1.000
_cell.length_c   1.000
_cell.angle_alpha   90.00
_cell.angle_beta   90.00
_cell.angle_gamma   90.00
#
_symmetry.space_group_name_H-M   'P 1'
#
loop_
_entity.id
_entity.type
_entity.pdbx_description
1 polymer ?
#
loop_
_entity_poly.entity_id
_entity_poly.type
_entity_poly.pdbx_seq_one_letter_code
_entity_poly.pdbx_strand_id
1 'polypeptide(L)'
;MDEQPGLSDQYRMSSPWPIIVVLGLVFSELGLLFNVFPVAVGGLLLFVGSVAGILLESGYAKRPWNVLLGFGVVLVVLGGALTATQLDAVSVDALVAVLTQPNGIVGRGAEMLIAGVVVAVAGASGRFVEAGSA
;
A
#
# COMPACT_ATOMS: atom_id res chain seq x y z
N MET A 1 43.82 -30.41 5.82
CA MET A 1 43.79 -28.98 6.19
C MET A 1 42.74 -28.39 5.28
N ASP A 2 41.49 -28.69 5.60
CA ASP A 2 40.33 -28.22 4.85
C ASP A 2 39.97 -26.87 5.44
N GLU A 3 40.56 -25.82 4.87
CA GLU A 3 40.12 -24.45 5.07
C GLU A 3 38.72 -24.35 4.46
N GLN A 4 37.70 -24.73 5.23
CA GLN A 4 36.32 -24.49 4.86
C GLN A 4 36.06 -23.00 5.10
N PRO A 5 36.08 -22.15 4.06
CA PRO A 5 36.06 -20.71 4.25
C PRO A 5 34.61 -20.33 4.54
N GLY A 6 34.32 -20.00 5.79
CA GLY A 6 33.00 -19.58 6.24
C GLY A 6 32.57 -18.19 5.75
N LEU A 7 32.74 -17.80 4.49
CA LEU A 7 32.45 -16.43 4.01
C LEU A 7 31.99 -16.29 2.54
N SER A 8 31.01 -17.06 2.05
CA SER A 8 30.35 -16.68 0.77
C SER A 8 28.90 -17.14 0.53
N ASP A 9 28.35 -18.11 1.27
CA ASP A 9 26.97 -18.59 1.03
C ASP A 9 25.86 -17.62 1.48
N GLN A 10 26.23 -16.50 2.12
CA GLN A 10 25.36 -15.35 2.33
C GLN A 10 25.88 -14.15 1.55
N TYR A 11 26.03 -14.26 0.24
CA TYR A 11 25.73 -13.09 -0.58
C TYR A 11 24.24 -12.79 -0.35
N ARG A 12 23.97 -12.05 0.73
CA ARG A 12 22.65 -11.55 1.10
C ARG A 12 22.23 -10.70 -0.08
N MET A 13 21.50 -11.31 -1.02
CA MET A 13 20.84 -10.59 -2.08
C MET A 13 20.04 -9.52 -1.35
N SER A 14 20.46 -8.27 -1.53
CA SER A 14 19.75 -7.16 -0.91
C SER A 14 18.37 -7.19 -1.54
N SER A 15 17.37 -7.55 -0.75
CA SER A 15 15.99 -7.51 -1.20
C SER A 15 15.73 -6.12 -1.81
N PRO A 16 15.10 -6.03 -3.00
CA PRO A 16 14.83 -4.74 -3.65
C PRO A 16 13.66 -4.00 -3.00
N TRP A 17 12.89 -4.64 -2.13
CA TRP A 17 11.68 -4.04 -1.57
C TRP A 17 11.93 -2.82 -0.66
N PRO A 18 12.96 -2.76 0.21
CA PRO A 18 13.16 -1.62 1.10
C PRO A 18 13.32 -0.28 0.37
N ILE A 19 13.94 -0.25 -0.82
CA ILE A 19 14.03 0.99 -1.61
C ILE A 19 12.64 1.37 -2.16
N ILE A 20 11.83 0.40 -2.56
CA ILE A 20 10.45 0.61 -3.03
C ILE A 20 9.56 1.11 -1.88
N VAL A 21 9.73 0.59 -0.66
CA VAL A 21 9.03 1.08 0.55
C VAL A 21 9.27 2.58 0.73
N VAL A 22 10.53 2.99 0.70
CA VAL A 22 10.92 4.39 0.88
C VAL A 22 10.35 5.26 -0.25
N LEU A 23 10.49 4.81 -1.51
CA LEU A 23 9.94 5.54 -2.66
C LEU A 23 8.42 5.66 -2.59
N GLY A 24 7.72 4.63 -2.11
CA GLY A 24 6.27 4.65 -1.94
C GLY A 24 5.83 5.68 -0.93
N LEU A 25 6.47 5.73 0.24
CA LEU A 25 6.20 6.75 1.26
C LEU A 25 6.53 8.16 0.78
N VAL A 26 7.66 8.31 0.09
CA VAL A 26 8.07 9.61 -0.47
C VAL A 26 7.06 10.08 -1.51
N PHE A 27 6.67 9.24 -2.47
CA PHE A 27 5.67 9.63 -3.48
C PHE A 27 4.28 9.86 -2.89
N SER A 28 3.89 9.09 -1.87
CA SER A 28 2.64 9.31 -1.12
C SER A 28 2.58 10.72 -0.55
N GLU A 29 3.60 11.12 0.21
CA GLU A 29 3.65 12.47 0.80
C GLU A 29 3.89 13.57 -0.24
N LEU A 30 4.80 13.37 -1.21
CA LEU A 30 5.05 14.37 -2.26
C LEU A 30 3.80 14.62 -3.12
N GLY A 31 3.01 13.58 -3.39
CA GLY A 31 1.74 13.71 -4.10
C GLY A 31 0.78 14.65 -3.37
N LEU A 32 0.69 14.55 -2.04
CA LEU A 32 -0.12 15.49 -1.25
C LEU A 32 0.50 16.89 -1.19
N LEU A 33 1.81 16.98 -0.90
CA LEU A 33 2.50 18.26 -0.73
C LEU A 33 2.49 19.12 -2.00
N PHE A 34 2.50 18.49 -3.18
CA PHE A 34 2.44 19.16 -4.47
C PHE A 34 1.04 19.15 -5.12
N ASN A 35 0.00 18.73 -4.40
CA ASN A 35 -1.38 18.62 -4.89
C ASN A 35 -1.55 17.71 -6.13
N VAL A 36 -0.69 16.70 -6.27
CA VAL A 36 -0.77 15.66 -7.30
C VAL A 36 -1.35 14.39 -6.67
N PHE A 37 -2.65 14.41 -6.42
CA PHE A 37 -3.35 13.32 -5.70
C PHE A 37 -3.14 11.90 -6.29
N PRO A 38 -3.13 11.69 -7.63
CA PRO A 38 -2.85 10.37 -8.18
C PRO A 38 -1.46 9.83 -7.84
N VAL A 39 -0.46 10.71 -7.69
CA VAL A 39 0.89 10.33 -7.27
C VAL A 39 0.89 9.91 -5.81
N ALA A 40 0.07 10.56 -4.97
CA ALA A 40 -0.09 10.17 -3.57
C ALA A 40 -0.62 8.73 -3.47
N VAL A 41 -1.78 8.48 -4.10
CA VAL A 41 -2.40 7.14 -4.17
C VAL A 41 -1.43 6.12 -4.75
N GLY A 42 -0.75 6.43 -5.86
CA GLY A 42 0.23 5.55 -6.49
C GLY A 42 1.40 5.21 -5.56
N GLY A 43 1.91 6.18 -4.80
CA GLY A 43 2.95 5.98 -3.79
C GLY A 43 2.49 5.06 -2.67
N LEU A 44 1.27 5.24 -2.17
CA LEU A 44 0.71 4.39 -1.12
C LEU A 44 0.47 2.95 -1.60
N LEU A 45 0.01 2.77 -2.85
CA LEU A 45 -0.10 1.45 -3.48
C LEU A 45 1.27 0.77 -3.61
N LEU A 46 2.29 1.52 -4.03
CA LEU A 46 3.67 1.04 -4.15
C LEU A 46 4.23 0.61 -2.78
N PHE A 47 3.97 1.41 -1.74
CA PHE A 47 4.32 1.08 -0.36
C PHE A 47 3.66 -0.24 0.09
N VAL A 48 2.34 -0.37 -0.03
CA VAL A 48 1.63 -1.59 0.38
C VAL A 48 2.10 -2.82 -0.41
N GLY A 49 2.27 -2.68 -1.72
CA GLY A 49 2.78 -3.75 -2.58
C GLY A 49 4.18 -4.20 -2.17
N SER A 50 5.07 -3.27 -1.82
CA SER A 50 6.42 -3.60 -1.35
C SER A 50 6.43 -4.32 -0.01
N VAL A 51 5.57 -3.92 0.94
CA VAL A 51 5.42 -4.63 2.23
C VAL A 51 4.87 -6.04 2.02
N ALA A 52 3.89 -6.20 1.13
CA ALA A 52 3.39 -7.52 0.76
C ALA A 52 4.49 -8.40 0.12
N GLY A 53 5.34 -7.81 -0.73
CA GLY A 53 6.52 -8.47 -1.30
C GLY A 53 7.52 -8.92 -0.23
N ILE A 54 7.83 -8.07 0.74
CA ILE A 54 8.71 -8.40 1.88
C ILE A 54 8.16 -9.58 2.67
N LEU A 55 6.86 -9.56 2.99
CA LEU A 55 6.23 -10.63 3.76
C LEU A 55 6.21 -11.97 3.02
N LEU A 56 6.10 -11.93 1.69
CA LEU A 56 6.18 -13.11 0.85
C LEU A 56 7.62 -13.65 0.77
N GLU A 57 8.61 -12.79 0.51
CA GLU A 57 10.03 -13.16 0.44
C GLU A 57 10.54 -13.71 1.78
N SER A 58 10.07 -13.14 2.89
CA SER A 58 10.43 -13.58 4.24
C SER A 58 9.73 -14.88 4.68
N GLY A 59 8.80 -15.40 3.88
CA GLY A 59 8.02 -16.60 4.23
C GLY A 59 6.94 -16.39 5.29
N TYR A 60 6.68 -15.15 5.72
CA TYR A 60 5.60 -14.83 6.67
C TYR A 60 4.21 -14.95 6.04
N ALA A 61 4.10 -14.75 4.73
CA ALA A 61 2.86 -14.92 3.99
C ALA A 61 3.04 -15.97 2.89
N LYS A 62 2.10 -16.92 2.80
CA LYS A 62 2.09 -17.93 1.72
C LYS A 62 1.38 -17.44 0.45
N ARG A 63 0.50 -16.44 0.59
CA ARG A 63 -0.32 -15.91 -0.49
C ARG A 63 -0.31 -14.38 -0.44
N PRO A 64 0.18 -13.68 -1.48
CA PRO A 64 0.29 -12.23 -1.47
C PRO A 64 -1.08 -11.54 -1.41
N TRP A 65 -2.10 -12.14 -2.02
CA TRP A 65 -3.46 -11.56 -2.07
C TRP A 65 -4.13 -11.42 -0.71
N ASN A 66 -3.83 -12.31 0.23
CA ASN A 66 -4.35 -12.23 1.61
C ASN A 66 -3.77 -11.00 2.33
N VAL A 67 -2.49 -10.74 2.10
CA VAL A 67 -1.77 -9.61 2.69
C VAL A 67 -2.32 -8.30 2.12
N LEU A 68 -2.44 -8.22 0.79
CA LEU A 68 -3.06 -7.07 0.12
C LEU A 68 -4.48 -6.82 0.65
N LEU A 69 -5.33 -7.85 0.73
CA LEU A 69 -6.68 -7.69 1.27
C LEU A 69 -6.66 -7.17 2.71
N GLY A 70 -5.78 -7.70 3.57
CA GLY A 70 -5.61 -7.23 4.94
C GLY A 70 -5.21 -5.75 5.02
N PHE A 71 -4.19 -5.35 4.26
CA PHE A 71 -3.78 -3.94 4.18
C PHE A 71 -4.88 -3.04 3.61
N GLY A 72 -5.59 -3.51 2.57
CA GLY A 72 -6.71 -2.79 1.97
C GLY A 72 -7.80 -2.50 2.99
N VAL A 73 -8.20 -3.50 3.78
CA VAL A 73 -9.19 -3.32 4.86
C VAL A 73 -8.69 -2.33 5.91
N VAL A 74 -7.44 -2.44 6.36
CA VAL A 74 -6.87 -1.51 7.34
C VAL A 74 -6.88 -0.08 6.82
N LEU A 75 -6.45 0.14 5.58
CA LEU A 75 -6.43 1.46 4.96
C LEU A 75 -7.83 2.05 4.77
N VAL A 76 -8.81 1.24 4.37
CA VAL A 76 -10.22 1.69 4.28
C VAL A 76 -10.75 2.10 5.65
N VAL A 77 -10.48 1.32 6.70
CA VAL A 77 -10.94 1.63 8.05
C VAL A 77 -10.29 2.92 8.57
N LEU A 78 -8.97 3.08 8.40
CA LEU A 78 -8.25 4.27 8.86
C LEU A 78 -8.64 5.51 8.04
N GLY A 79 -8.67 5.40 6.72
CA GLY A 79 -9.10 6.49 5.84
C GLY A 79 -10.56 6.88 6.08
N GLY A 80 -11.43 5.89 6.28
CA GLY A 80 -12.83 6.08 6.64
C GLY A 80 -13.00 6.79 7.98
N ALA A 81 -12.27 6.36 9.01
CA ALA A 81 -12.31 7.01 10.32
C ALA A 81 -11.81 8.47 10.25
N LEU A 82 -10.70 8.73 9.55
CA LEU A 82 -10.17 10.08 9.40
C LEU A 82 -11.10 11.00 8.60
N THR A 83 -11.70 10.49 7.52
CA THR A 83 -12.66 11.27 6.73
C THR A 83 -13.96 11.51 7.50
N ALA A 84 -14.45 10.53 8.26
CA ALA A 84 -15.64 10.65 9.09
C ALA A 84 -15.50 11.67 10.24
N THR A 85 -14.27 11.91 10.72
CA THR A 85 -14.04 12.99 11.71
C THR A 85 -14.18 14.40 11.13
N GLN A 86 -14.11 14.55 9.81
CA GLN A 86 -13.99 15.86 9.15
C GLN A 86 -15.10 16.16 8.13
N LEU A 87 -15.89 15.16 7.72
CA LEU A 87 -16.97 15.30 6.75
C LEU A 87 -18.29 14.87 7.37
N ASP A 88 -19.28 15.77 7.37
CA ASP A 88 -20.65 15.47 7.83
C ASP A 88 -21.39 14.48 6.91
N ALA A 89 -20.98 14.36 5.64
CA ALA A 89 -21.48 13.37 4.69
C ALA A 89 -20.47 13.06 3.57
N VAL A 90 -20.39 11.80 3.14
CA VAL A 90 -19.61 11.37 1.96
C VAL A 90 -20.44 11.66 0.70
N SER A 91 -20.09 12.72 -0.04
CA SER A 91 -20.73 13.09 -1.31
C SER A 91 -19.75 13.04 -2.48
N VAL A 92 -20.27 12.96 -3.70
CA VAL A 92 -19.46 13.01 -4.93
C VAL A 92 -18.71 14.35 -5.03
N ASP A 93 -19.34 15.45 -4.61
CA ASP A 93 -18.68 16.76 -4.54
C ASP A 93 -17.51 16.80 -3.55
N ALA A 94 -17.64 16.11 -2.40
CA ALA A 94 -16.54 15.99 -1.43
C ALA A 94 -15.36 15.20 -2.04
N LEU A 95 -15.64 14.17 -2.83
CA LEU A 95 -14.61 13.43 -3.55
C LEU A 95 -13.91 14.31 -4.60
N VAL A 96 -14.66 15.10 -5.37
CA VAL A 96 -14.10 16.04 -6.35
C VAL A 96 -13.28 17.14 -5.68
N ALA A 97 -13.72 17.63 -4.52
CA ALA A 97 -12.99 18.63 -3.74
C ALA A 97 -11.63 18.09 -3.24
N VAL A 98 -11.59 16.83 -2.76
CA VAL A 98 -10.33 16.16 -2.38
C VAL A 98 -9.37 16.05 -3.56
N LEU A 99 -9.87 15.70 -4.75
CA LEU A 99 -9.05 15.53 -5.94
C LEU A 99 -8.46 16.85 -6.46
N THR A 100 -9.14 17.97 -6.23
CA THR A 100 -8.76 19.28 -6.75
C THR A 100 -7.96 20.12 -5.75
N GLN A 101 -8.18 19.92 -4.44
CA GLN A 101 -7.42 20.59 -3.37
C GLN A 101 -7.12 19.62 -2.21
N PRO A 102 -6.10 18.75 -2.34
CA PRO A 102 -5.66 17.85 -1.28
C PRO A 102 -5.10 18.59 -0.05
N ASN A 103 -5.98 19.03 0.86
CA ASN A 103 -5.56 19.83 2.01
C ASN A 103 -5.54 19.02 3.31
N GLY A 104 -4.38 19.01 3.98
CA GLY A 104 -4.23 18.57 5.37
C GLY A 104 -4.66 17.12 5.65
N ILE A 105 -5.31 16.91 6.79
CA ILE A 105 -5.68 15.57 7.30
C ILE A 105 -6.74 14.88 6.44
N VAL A 106 -7.61 15.66 5.76
CA VAL A 106 -8.67 15.13 4.89
C VAL A 106 -8.08 14.52 3.62
N GLY A 107 -7.08 15.17 3.02
CA GLY A 107 -6.36 14.63 1.87
C GLY A 107 -5.73 13.26 2.17
N ARG A 108 -5.09 13.13 3.34
CA ARG A 108 -4.51 11.86 3.82
C ARG A 108 -5.58 10.79 4.04
N GLY A 109 -6.68 11.15 4.71
CA GLY A 109 -7.79 10.20 4.95
C GLY A 109 -8.38 9.68 3.64
N ALA A 110 -8.58 10.55 2.66
CA ALA A 110 -9.14 10.17 1.37
C ALA A 110 -8.16 9.36 0.50
N GLU A 111 -6.87 9.70 0.53
CA GLU A 111 -5.82 8.90 -0.12
C GLU A 111 -5.80 7.47 0.42
N MET A 112 -5.78 7.32 1.74
CA MET A 112 -5.82 6.01 2.42
C MET A 112 -7.08 5.23 2.04
N LEU A 113 -8.24 5.90 2.01
CA LEU A 113 -9.50 5.26 1.67
C LEU A 113 -9.50 4.75 0.21
N ILE A 114 -9.08 5.58 -0.75
CA ILE A 114 -9.04 5.22 -2.17
C ILE A 114 -8.01 4.11 -2.42
N ALA A 115 -6.78 4.27 -1.92
CA ALA A 115 -5.76 3.24 -2.05
C ALA A 115 -6.21 1.94 -1.38
N GLY A 116 -6.82 2.02 -0.19
CA GLY A 116 -7.36 0.89 0.52
C GLY A 116 -8.41 0.12 -0.27
N VAL A 117 -9.37 0.82 -0.88
CA VAL A 117 -10.37 0.20 -1.77
C VAL A 117 -9.70 -0.50 -2.94
N VAL A 118 -8.76 0.16 -3.61
CA VAL A 118 -8.05 -0.40 -4.77
C VAL A 118 -7.29 -1.68 -4.38
N VAL A 119 -6.53 -1.65 -3.29
CA VAL A 119 -5.78 -2.82 -2.80
C VAL A 119 -6.74 -3.93 -2.35
N ALA A 120 -7.82 -3.60 -1.65
CA ALA A 120 -8.80 -4.59 -1.19
C ALA A 120 -9.45 -5.31 -2.37
N VAL A 121 -9.82 -4.58 -3.43
CA VAL A 121 -10.37 -5.16 -4.66
C VAL A 121 -9.35 -6.03 -5.37
N ALA A 122 -8.10 -5.59 -5.49
CA ALA A 122 -7.03 -6.38 -6.10
C ALA A 122 -6.76 -7.67 -5.30
N GLY A 123 -6.67 -7.57 -3.97
CA GLY A 123 -6.50 -8.71 -3.07
C GLY A 123 -7.67 -9.68 -3.14
N ALA A 124 -8.92 -9.20 -3.08
CA ALA A 124 -10.11 -10.03 -3.20
C ALA A 124 -10.15 -10.75 -4.57
N SER A 125 -9.93 -10.02 -5.65
CA SER A 125 -9.95 -10.56 -7.02
C SER A 125 -8.90 -11.67 -7.19
N GLY A 126 -7.67 -11.45 -6.71
CA GLY A 126 -6.62 -12.48 -6.78
C GLY A 126 -6.97 -13.75 -5.98
N ARG A 127 -7.62 -13.61 -4.83
CA ARG A 127 -8.12 -14.77 -4.06
C ARG A 127 -9.19 -15.56 -4.82
N PHE A 128 -10.12 -14.87 -5.48
CA PHE A 128 -11.17 -15.53 -6.28
C PHE A 128 -10.58 -16.29 -7.46
N VAL A 129 -9.59 -15.73 -8.15
CA VAL A 129 -8.90 -16.39 -9.27
C VAL A 129 -8.17 -17.66 -8.80
N GLU A 130 -7.42 -17.59 -7.70
CA GLU A 130 -6.74 -18.77 -7.15
C GLU A 130 -7.72 -19.87 -6.73
N ALA A 131 -8.87 -19.49 -6.14
CA ALA A 131 -9.89 -20.44 -5.70
C ALA A 131 -10.59 -21.17 -6.86
N GLY A 132 -10.69 -20.54 -8.03
CA GLY A 132 -11.27 -21.16 -9.23
C GLY A 132 -10.31 -22.07 -10.02
N SER A 133 -9.00 -22.00 -9.72
CA SER A 133 -7.96 -22.81 -10.36
C SER A 133 -7.58 -24.10 -9.61
N ALA A 134 -8.22 -24.37 -8.47
CA ALA A 134 -8.00 -25.54 -7.62
C ALA A 134 -9.12 -26.58 -7.81
#